data_AF-A0A1M6IBN8-F1
#
_entry.id   AF-A0A1M6IBN8-F1
#
_cell.length_a   1.000
_cell.length_b   1.000
_cell.length_c   1.000
_cell.angle_alpha   90.00
_cell.angle_beta   90.00
_cell.angle_gamma   90.00
#
_symmetry.space_group_name_H-M   'P 1'
#
loop_
_entity.id
_entity.type
_entity.pdbx_description
1 polymer ?
#
loop_
_entity_poly.entity_id
_entity_poly.type
_entity_poly.pdbx_seq_one_letter_code
_entity_poly.pdbx_strand_id
1 'polypeptide(L)'
;MDNQEVQLGFVIENEIIMHLTLIKKIRQEVSLYDPVGVDKEGNEIILIETLGTPPEIFSEMVETQLELKNLLERIVTLSPQEIKVLTLRFGLSSGIRATQREDARKLGISRSCVPN
;
A
#
# COMPACT_ATOMS: atom_id res chain seq x y z
N MET A 1 35.57 11.22 55.23
CA MET A 1 34.26 10.97 54.59
C MET A 1 34.11 9.48 54.45
N ASP A 2 33.06 8.92 55.05
CA ASP A 2 32.80 7.48 55.03
C ASP A 2 32.48 7.01 53.62
N ASN A 3 33.01 5.84 53.24
CA ASN A 3 32.80 5.24 51.90
C ASN A 3 31.30 5.06 51.56
N GLN A 4 30.42 4.96 52.56
CA GLN A 4 28.97 4.91 52.35
C GLN A 4 28.38 6.23 51.84
N GLU A 5 28.87 7.39 52.28
CA GLU A 5 28.39 8.69 51.78
C GLU A 5 28.79 8.92 50.31
N VAL A 6 30.01 8.48 49.96
CA VAL A 6 30.50 8.56 48.57
C VAL A 6 29.69 7.65 47.64
N GLN A 7 29.34 6.45 48.08
CA GLN A 7 28.48 5.55 47.30
C GLN A 7 27.04 6.02 47.20
N LEU A 8 26.48 6.60 48.26
CA LEU A 8 25.13 7.16 48.23
C LEU A 8 25.04 8.34 47.26
N GLY A 9 26.06 9.21 47.23
CA GLY A 9 26.16 10.30 46.25
C GLY A 9 26.14 9.78 44.80
N PHE A 10 26.90 8.73 44.51
CA PHE A 10 26.94 8.12 43.18
C PHE A 10 25.58 7.55 42.74
N VAL A 11 24.86 6.90 43.65
CA VAL A 11 23.51 6.35 43.35
C VAL A 11 22.51 7.48 43.08
N ILE A 12 22.56 8.56 43.86
CA ILE A 12 21.67 9.72 43.67
C ILE A 12 21.95 10.40 42.33
N GLU A 13 23.23 10.62 41.99
CA GLU A 13 23.61 11.21 40.70
C GLU A 13 23.13 10.35 39.52
N ASN A 14 23.30 9.03 39.62
CA ASN A 14 22.87 8.11 38.56
C ASN A 14 21.34 8.10 38.39
N GLU A 15 20.58 8.14 39.50
CA GLU A 15 19.12 8.21 39.45
C GLU A 15 18.62 9.51 38.81
N ILE A 16 19.25 10.65 39.14
CA ILE A 16 18.95 11.95 38.52
C ILE A 16 19.23 11.90 37.01
N ILE A 17 20.36 11.33 36.59
CA ILE A 17 20.73 11.19 35.18
C ILE A 17 19.72 10.29 34.45
N MET A 18 19.34 9.17 35.05
CA MET A 18 18.34 8.25 34.49
C MET A 18 16.98 8.93 34.32
N HIS A 19 16.52 9.66 35.33
CA HIS A 19 15.25 10.38 35.29
C HIS A 19 15.24 11.47 34.19
N LEU A 20 16.30 12.27 34.09
CA LEU A 20 16.41 13.30 33.06
C LEU A 20 16.52 12.71 31.64
N THR A 21 17.18 11.56 31.50
CA THR A 21 17.29 10.85 30.22
C THR A 21 15.95 10.26 29.79
N LEU A 22 15.17 9.71 30.72
CA LEU A 22 13.80 9.24 30.47
C LEU A 22 12.89 10.39 30.01
N ILE A 23 12.93 11.54 30.69
CA ILE A 23 12.13 12.72 30.32
C ILE A 23 12.51 13.23 28.92
N LYS A 24 13.79 13.25 28.57
CA LYS A 24 14.24 13.63 27.22
C LYS A 24 13.71 12.69 26.13
N LYS A 25 13.60 11.39 26.43
CA LYS A 25 13.03 10.41 25.52
C LYS A 25 11.52 10.59 25.33
N ILE A 26 10.79 10.91 26.40
CA ILE A 26 9.34 11.18 26.35
C ILE A 26 9.04 12.49 25.59
N ARG A 27 9.91 13.49 25.67
CA ARG A 27 9.82 14.74 24.88
C ARG A 27 9.88 14.55 23.35
N GLN A 28 10.17 13.35 22.86
CA GLN A 28 10.09 13.04 21.42
C GLN A 28 8.68 12.63 20.97
N GLU A 29 7.70 12.62 21.88
CA GLU A 29 6.28 12.49 21.50
C GLU A 29 5.81 13.81 20.88
N VAL A 30 5.85 13.88 19.55
CA VAL A 30 5.20 14.94 18.76
C VAL A 30 3.74 14.57 18.54
N SER A 31 2.82 15.51 18.79
CA SER A 31 1.41 15.27 18.49
C SER A 31 1.23 15.24 16.97
N LEU A 32 0.39 14.31 16.49
CA LEU A 32 0.10 14.17 15.06
C LEU A 32 -0.60 15.41 14.47
N TYR A 33 -1.19 16.24 15.32
CA TYR A 33 -1.86 17.49 14.96
C TYR A 33 -0.94 18.71 15.06
N ASP A 34 0.30 18.53 15.51
CA ASP A 34 1.25 19.63 15.61
C ASP A 34 1.80 19.98 14.21
N PRO A 35 2.02 21.27 13.92
CA PRO A 35 2.62 21.69 12.67
C PRO A 35 4.09 21.30 12.62
N VAL A 36 4.53 20.72 11.51
CA VAL A 36 5.93 20.32 11.26
C VAL A 36 6.72 21.36 10.47
N GLY A 37 6.03 22.35 9.92
CA GLY A 37 6.62 23.42 9.13
C GLY A 37 5.56 24.29 8.47
N VAL A 38 6.03 25.20 7.61
CA VAL A 38 5.18 26.06 6.78
C VAL A 38 5.54 25.85 5.31
N ASP A 39 4.53 25.84 4.45
CA ASP A 39 4.74 25.82 2.99
C ASP A 39 5.19 27.19 2.45
N LYS A 40 5.32 27.32 1.13
CA LYS A 40 5.81 28.56 0.50
C LYS A 40 4.77 29.68 0.53
N GLU A 41 3.51 29.30 0.75
CA GLU A 41 2.32 30.14 0.80
C GLU A 41 1.99 30.56 2.25
N GLY A 42 2.70 30.00 3.24
CA GLY A 42 2.57 30.29 4.66
C GLY A 42 1.55 29.42 5.40
N ASN A 43 1.04 28.35 4.78
CA ASN A 43 0.14 27.42 5.45
C ASN A 43 0.94 26.46 6.34
N GLU A 44 0.39 26.13 7.50
CA GLU A 44 0.97 25.14 8.39
C GLU A 44 0.85 23.73 7.80
N ILE A 45 1.96 23.01 7.72
CA ILE A 45 1.99 21.61 7.30
C ILE A 45 1.78 20.77 8.56
N ILE A 46 0.70 19.99 8.60
CA ILE A 46 0.38 19.14 9.75
C ILE A 46 1.00 17.75 9.56
N LEU A 47 1.58 17.17 10.62
CA LEU A 47 2.26 15.87 10.57
C LEU A 47 1.35 14.75 10.04
N ILE A 48 0.09 14.69 10.49
CA ILE A 48 -0.87 13.65 10.07
C ILE A 48 -1.18 13.68 8.57
N GLU A 49 -1.21 14.87 7.96
CA GLU A 49 -1.50 15.03 6.53
C GLU A 49 -0.32 14.57 5.67
N THR A 50 0.91 14.67 6.20
CA THR A 50 2.11 14.20 5.52
C THR A 50 2.30 12.68 5.63
N LEU A 51 1.89 12.07 6.74
CA LEU A 51 2.03 10.63 7.01
C LEU A 51 0.85 9.81 6.49
N GLY A 52 -0.33 10.41 6.35
CA GLY A 52 -1.52 9.74 5.84
C GLY A 52 -1.32 9.28 4.40
N THR A 53 -1.63 8.00 4.13
CA THR A 53 -1.83 7.59 2.72
C THR A 53 -3.10 8.27 2.23
N PRO A 54 -3.08 8.95 1.07
CA PRO A 54 -4.26 9.59 0.51
C PRO A 54 -5.43 8.59 0.46
N PRO A 55 -6.62 8.94 0.97
CA PRO A 55 -7.76 8.04 1.03
C PRO A 55 -8.20 7.55 -0.36
N GLU A 56 -7.94 8.30 -1.42
CA GLU A 56 -8.21 7.87 -2.80
C GLU A 56 -7.51 6.55 -3.15
N ILE A 57 -6.27 6.34 -2.69
CA ILE A 57 -5.47 5.15 -3.05
C ILE A 57 -6.11 3.89 -2.48
N PHE A 58 -6.68 3.98 -1.28
CA PHE A 58 -7.32 2.82 -0.65
C PHE A 58 -8.64 2.46 -1.36
N SER A 59 -9.45 3.46 -1.70
CA SER A 59 -10.71 3.22 -2.42
C SER A 59 -10.47 2.60 -3.80
N GLU A 60 -9.54 3.17 -4.58
CA GLU A 60 -9.20 2.68 -5.91
C GLU A 60 -8.61 1.25 -5.86
N MET A 61 -7.76 0.97 -4.87
CA MET A 61 -7.20 -0.38 -4.67
C MET A 61 -8.29 -1.42 -4.35
N VAL A 62 -9.23 -1.08 -3.46
CA VAL A 62 -10.34 -1.97 -3.10
C VAL A 62 -11.29 -2.19 -4.28
N GLU A 63 -11.61 -1.13 -5.02
CA GLU A 63 -12.44 -1.20 -6.22
C GLU A 63 -11.79 -2.09 -7.29
N THR A 64 -10.51 -1.87 -7.58
CA THR A 64 -9.74 -2.69 -8.54
C THR A 64 -9.72 -4.17 -8.14
N GLN A 65 -9.53 -4.47 -6.85
CA GLN A 65 -9.56 -5.86 -6.37
C GLN A 65 -10.94 -6.49 -6.50
N LEU A 66 -12.01 -5.74 -6.24
CA LEU A 66 -13.37 -6.21 -6.38
C LEU A 66 -13.72 -6.48 -7.85
N GLU A 67 -13.33 -5.59 -8.76
CA GLU A 67 -13.48 -5.78 -10.20
C GLU A 67 -12.73 -7.02 -10.70
N LEU A 68 -11.48 -7.20 -10.27
CA LEU A 68 -10.69 -8.39 -10.59
C LEU A 68 -11.36 -9.67 -10.11
N LYS A 69 -11.86 -9.66 -8.86
CA LYS A 69 -12.58 -10.81 -8.30
C LYS A 69 -13.84 -11.14 -9.10
N ASN A 70 -14.66 -10.14 -9.40
CA ASN A 70 -15.87 -10.29 -10.21
C ASN A 70 -15.55 -10.81 -11.62
N LEU A 71 -14.45 -10.34 -12.22
CA LEU A 71 -13.98 -10.81 -13.52
C LEU A 71 -13.57 -12.28 -13.45
N LEU A 72 -12.80 -12.68 -12.44
CA LEU A 72 -12.34 -14.06 -12.25
C LEU A 72 -13.52 -15.01 -12.00
N GLU A 73 -14.50 -14.61 -11.18
CA GLU A 73 -15.71 -15.40 -10.94
C GLU A 73 -16.49 -15.64 -12.24
N ARG A 74 -16.62 -14.62 -13.09
CA ARG A 74 -17.26 -14.76 -14.41
C ARG A 74 -16.45 -15.64 -15.34
N ILE A 75 -15.11 -15.53 -15.34
CA ILE A 75 -14.25 -16.38 -16.18
C ILE A 75 -14.39 -17.86 -15.82
N VAL A 76 -14.59 -18.21 -14.55
CA VAL A 76 -14.81 -19.61 -14.14
C VAL A 76 -16.12 -20.19 -14.70
N THR A 77 -17.13 -19.35 -14.95
CA THR A 77 -18.41 -19.79 -15.55
C THR A 77 -18.33 -19.99 -17.06
N LEU A 78 -17.24 -19.57 -17.71
CA LEU A 78 -17.07 -19.68 -19.15
C LEU A 78 -16.64 -21.09 -19.57
N SER A 79 -17.08 -21.49 -20.76
CA SER A 79 -16.64 -22.74 -21.38
C SER A 79 -15.13 -22.68 -21.72
N PRO A 80 -14.46 -23.85 -21.83
CA PRO A 80 -13.06 -23.90 -22.22
C PRO A 80 -12.75 -23.20 -23.55
N GLN A 81 -13.72 -23.13 -24.47
CA GLN A 81 -13.58 -22.38 -25.73
C GLN A 81 -13.60 -20.87 -25.50
N GLU A 82 -14.51 -20.35 -24.66
CA GLU A 82 -14.59 -18.92 -24.35
C GLU A 82 -13.36 -18.43 -23.59
N ILE A 83 -12.86 -19.21 -22.63
CA ILE A 83 -11.60 -18.92 -21.93
C ILE A 83 -10.43 -18.86 -22.92
N LYS A 84 -10.40 -19.77 -23.90
CA LYS A 84 -9.36 -19.79 -24.93
C LYS A 84 -9.45 -18.58 -25.87
N VAL A 85 -10.67 -18.15 -26.23
CA VAL A 85 -10.90 -16.91 -26.99
C VAL A 85 -10.39 -15.69 -26.20
N LEU A 86 -10.75 -15.57 -24.92
CA LEU A 86 -10.30 -14.47 -24.06
C LEU A 86 -8.77 -14.45 -23.89
N THR A 87 -8.16 -15.62 -23.70
CA THR A 87 -6.72 -15.76 -23.53
C THR A 87 -5.97 -15.31 -24.79
N LEU A 88 -6.50 -15.63 -25.97
CA LEU A 88 -5.90 -15.25 -27.26
C LEU A 88 -6.14 -13.77 -27.60
N ARG A 89 -7.36 -13.25 -27.37
CA ARG A 89 -7.67 -11.83 -27.63
C ARG A 89 -6.90 -10.88 -26.72
N PHE A 90 -6.91 -11.16 -25.42
CA PHE A 90 -6.33 -10.27 -24.41
C PHE A 90 -4.88 -10.63 -24.06
N GLY A 91 -4.37 -11.73 -24.60
CA GLY A 91 -2.99 -12.16 -24.36
C GLY A 91 -2.73 -12.58 -22.91
N LEU A 92 -3.75 -13.06 -22.18
CA LEU A 92 -3.70 -13.30 -20.72
C LEU A 92 -2.62 -14.30 -20.28
N SER A 93 -2.13 -15.16 -21.17
CA SER A 93 -1.08 -16.16 -20.87
C SER A 93 0.28 -15.90 -21.51
N SER A 94 0.34 -15.15 -22.61
CA SER A 94 1.57 -15.00 -23.42
C SER A 94 1.90 -13.55 -23.80
N GLY A 95 1.05 -12.58 -23.45
CA GLY A 95 1.21 -11.17 -23.79
C GLY A 95 0.97 -10.82 -25.26
N ILE A 96 0.85 -11.82 -26.14
CA ILE A 96 0.64 -11.62 -27.58
C ILE A 96 -0.87 -11.59 -27.84
N ARG A 97 -1.37 -10.41 -28.20
CA ARG A 97 -2.76 -10.21 -28.63
C ARG A 97 -2.91 -10.74 -30.06
N ALA A 98 -3.81 -11.67 -30.26
CA ALA A 98 -4.14 -12.16 -31.59
C ALA A 98 -5.38 -11.41 -32.12
N THR A 99 -5.37 -11.15 -33.43
CA THR A 99 -6.51 -10.50 -34.10
C THR A 99 -7.67 -11.48 -34.26
N GLN A 100 -8.91 -10.99 -34.39
CA GLN A 100 -10.11 -11.83 -34.59
C GLN A 100 -9.95 -12.88 -35.71
N ARG A 101 -9.20 -12.53 -36.77
CA ARG A 101 -8.90 -13.41 -37.91
C ARG A 101 -7.90 -14.51 -37.56
N GLU A 102 -6.95 -14.22 -36.67
CA GLU A 102 -5.98 -15.19 -36.17
C GLU A 102 -6.59 -16.11 -35.13
N ASP A 103 -7.48 -15.59 -34.27
CA ASP A 103 -8.22 -16.36 -33.27
C ASP A 103 -9.15 -17.38 -33.92
N ALA A 104 -9.96 -16.94 -34.89
CA ALA A 104 -10.84 -17.83 -35.65
C ALA A 104 -10.06 -18.96 -36.34
N ARG A 105 -8.90 -18.63 -36.92
CA ARG A 105 -8.01 -19.62 -37.56
C ARG A 105 -7.40 -20.60 -36.56
N LYS A 106 -6.95 -20.12 -35.39
CA LYS A 106 -6.37 -20.96 -34.32
C LYS A 106 -7.41 -21.86 -33.65
N LEU A 107 -8.67 -21.44 -33.62
CA LEU A 107 -9.78 -22.16 -33.00
C LEU A 107 -10.57 -23.05 -33.98
N GLY A 108 -10.33 -22.94 -35.28
CA GLY A 108 -11.02 -23.73 -36.31
C GLY A 108 -12.50 -23.38 -36.47
N ILE A 109 -12.91 -22.19 -36.04
CA ILE A 109 -14.30 -21.71 -36.06
C ILE A 109 -14.46 -20.58 -37.07
N SER A 110 -15.69 -20.37 -37.58
CA SER A 110 -15.99 -19.25 -38.45
C SER A 110 -15.69 -17.91 -37.75
N ARG A 111 -15.20 -16.93 -38.51
CA ARG A 111 -14.95 -15.54 -38.05
C ARG A 111 -16.15 -14.88 -37.35
N SER A 112 -17.37 -15.33 -37.66
CA SER A 112 -18.62 -14.86 -37.05
C SER A 112 -18.85 -15.36 -35.62
N CYS A 113 -18.10 -16.37 -35.17
CA CYS A 113 -18.21 -16.93 -33.81
C CYS A 113 -17.29 -16.26 -32.78
N VAL A 114 -16.45 -15.30 -33.21
CA VAL A 114 -15.58 -14.54 -32.31
C VAL A 114 -16.23 -13.17 -32.07
N PRO A 115 -16.78 -12.88 -30.88
CA PRO A 115 -17.45 -11.60 -30.57
C PRO A 115 -16.48 -10.43 -30.71
N ASN A 116 -16.97 -9.27 -31.15
CA ASN A 116 -16.16 -8.11 -31.60
C ASN A 116 -15.31 -7.48 -30.49
#